data_AF-A0A251WHH1-F1
#
_entry.id   AF-A0A251WHH1-F1
#
_cell.length_a   1.000
_cell.length_b   1.000
_cell.length_c   1.000
_cell.angle_alpha   90.00
_cell.angle_beta   90.00
_cell.angle_gamma   90.00
#
_symmetry.space_group_name_H-M   'P 1'
#
loop_
_entity.id
_entity.type
_entity.pdbx_description
1 polymer ?
#
loop_
_entity_poly.entity_id
_entity_poly.type
_entity_poly.pdbx_seq_one_letter_code
_entity_poly.pdbx_strand_id
1 'polypeptide(L)'
;MDQALNHIWQRIENWLQMNLPSAIEGLNPPATEEEIAAVEEQLNIRFPEDVRSSYLRHNGQDIRSTWMLWGWEWHSLDRMLETWTDWH
;
A
#
# COMPACT_ATOMS: atom_id res chain seq x y z
N MET A 1 4.40 -14.41 2.47
CA MET A 1 3.52 -13.92 1.39
C MET A 1 3.14 -15.10 0.51
N ASP A 2 1.85 -15.25 0.22
CA ASP A 2 1.35 -16.24 -0.75
C ASP A 2 2.05 -16.09 -2.11
N GLN A 3 2.35 -17.22 -2.76
CA GLN A 3 3.01 -17.27 -4.06
C GLN A 3 2.20 -16.53 -5.14
N ALA A 4 0.86 -16.67 -5.12
CA ALA A 4 0.01 -15.99 -6.08
C ALA A 4 0.09 -14.47 -5.94
N LEU A 5 0.06 -13.96 -4.70
CA LEU A 5 0.17 -12.53 -4.40
C LEU A 5 1.55 -11.96 -4.78
N ASN A 6 2.63 -12.70 -4.51
CA ASN A 6 3.96 -12.30 -4.93
C ASN A 6 4.08 -12.18 -6.46
N HIS A 7 3.48 -13.12 -7.21
CA HIS A 7 3.42 -13.04 -8.67
C HIS A 7 2.60 -11.86 -9.18
N ILE A 8 1.52 -11.48 -8.49
CA ILE A 8 0.72 -10.29 -8.82
C ILE A 8 1.59 -9.03 -8.62
N TRP A 9 2.25 -8.90 -7.48
CA TRP A 9 3.11 -7.76 -7.20
C TRP A 9 4.27 -7.61 -8.19
N GLN A 10 4.95 -8.70 -8.52
CA GLN A 10 6.01 -8.68 -9.53
C GLN A 10 5.50 -8.20 -10.90
N ARG A 11 4.28 -8.59 -11.29
CA ARG A 11 3.68 -8.11 -12.55
C ARG A 11 3.38 -6.62 -12.49
N ILE A 12 2.88 -6.12 -11.36
CA ILE A 12 2.62 -4.69 -11.14
C ILE A 12 3.93 -3.90 -11.23
N GLU A 13 4.93 -4.29 -10.45
CA GLU A 13 6.21 -3.59 -10.37
C GLU A 13 6.92 -3.57 -11.73
N ASN A 14 6.98 -4.70 -12.43
CA ASN A 14 7.58 -4.78 -13.76
C ASN A 14 6.85 -3.87 -14.75
N TRP A 15 5.52 -3.83 -14.70
CA TRP A 15 4.74 -2.97 -15.58
C TRP A 15 5.00 -1.48 -15.26
N LEU A 16 5.02 -1.09 -13.99
CA LEU A 16 5.30 0.28 -13.57
C LEU A 16 6.72 0.70 -13.96
N GLN A 17 7.72 -0.18 -13.76
CA GLN A 17 9.09 0.10 -14.15
C GLN A 17 9.23 0.38 -15.65
N MET A 18 8.48 -0.32 -16.49
CA MET A 18 8.53 -0.16 -17.95
C MET A 18 7.69 1.01 -18.48
N ASN A 19 6.54 1.29 -17.85
CA ASN A 19 5.52 2.18 -18.43
C ASN A 19 5.28 3.45 -17.62
N LEU A 20 5.59 3.46 -16.33
CA LEU A 20 5.33 4.58 -15.44
C LEU A 20 6.42 4.71 -14.35
N PRO A 21 7.68 5.05 -14.72
CA PRO A 21 8.80 5.08 -13.78
C PRO A 21 8.57 5.97 -12.54
N SER A 22 7.88 7.09 -12.71
CA SER A 22 7.54 7.99 -11.59
C SER A 22 6.60 7.36 -10.56
N ALA A 23 5.82 6.35 -10.95
CA ALA A 23 4.93 5.63 -10.04
C ALA A 23 5.65 4.51 -9.28
N ILE A 24 6.59 3.80 -9.93
CA ILE A 24 7.40 2.78 -9.22
C ILE A 24 8.32 3.45 -8.18
N GLU A 25 8.92 4.59 -8.53
CA GLU A 25 9.72 5.39 -7.59
C GLU A 25 8.89 5.96 -6.44
N GLY A 26 7.57 6.10 -6.66
CA GLY A 26 6.61 6.56 -5.69
C GLY A 26 6.04 5.48 -4.78
N LEU A 27 6.34 4.19 -5.00
CA LEU A 27 5.93 3.14 -4.06
C LEU A 27 6.75 3.29 -2.78
N ASN A 28 6.05 3.35 -1.65
CA ASN A 28 6.73 3.48 -0.36
C ASN A 28 7.46 2.16 -0.01
N PRO A 29 8.44 2.24 0.90
CA PRO A 29 9.01 1.05 1.52
C PRO A 29 7.93 0.17 2.20
N PRO A 30 8.25 -1.10 2.49
CA PRO A 30 7.41 -1.96 3.34
C PRO A 30 6.98 -1.27 4.63
N ALA A 31 5.73 -1.47 5.02
CA ALA A 31 5.29 -1.20 6.39
C ALA A 31 5.95 -2.20 7.36
N THR A 32 6.03 -1.84 8.62
CA THR A 32 6.41 -2.77 9.69
C THR A 32 5.20 -3.53 10.23
N GLU A 33 5.46 -4.64 10.91
CA GLU A 33 4.40 -5.40 11.58
C GLU A 33 3.75 -4.59 12.70
N GLU A 34 4.54 -3.72 13.36
CA GLU A 34 4.10 -2.81 14.41
C GLU A 34 3.18 -1.71 13.86
N GLU A 35 3.53 -1.11 12.71
CA GLU A 35 2.70 -0.10 12.05
C GLU A 35 1.33 -0.68 11.67
N ILE A 36 1.31 -1.89 11.11
CA ILE A 36 0.06 -2.58 10.77
C ILE A 36 -0.76 -2.88 12.03
N ALA A 37 -0.12 -3.42 13.07
CA ALA A 37 -0.81 -3.74 14.32
C ALA A 37 -1.43 -2.50 14.98
N ALA A 38 -0.74 -1.36 14.94
CA ALA A 38 -1.24 -0.10 15.49
C ALA A 38 -2.51 0.39 14.75
N VAL A 39 -2.53 0.31 13.42
CA VAL A 39 -3.69 0.70 12.61
C VAL A 39 -4.87 -0.23 12.85
N GLU A 40 -4.63 -1.55 12.90
CA GLU A 40 -5.66 -2.54 13.22
C GLU A 40 -6.29 -2.29 14.61
N GLU A 41 -5.46 -1.97 15.61
CA GLU A 41 -5.92 -1.63 16.96
C GLU A 41 -6.73 -0.33 16.97
N GLN A 42 -6.22 0.73 16.34
CA GLN A 42 -6.87 2.04 16.32
C GLN A 42 -8.23 2.00 15.62
N LEU A 43 -8.35 1.24 14.53
CA LEU A 43 -9.61 1.07 13.79
C LEU A 43 -10.49 -0.05 14.37
N ASN A 44 -9.99 -0.83 15.34
CA ASN A 44 -10.63 -2.03 15.88
C ASN A 44 -11.06 -3.03 14.77
N ILE A 45 -10.15 -3.30 13.84
CA ILE A 45 -10.32 -4.25 12.73
C ILE A 45 -9.16 -5.25 12.67
N ARG A 46 -9.26 -6.21 11.76
CA ARG A 46 -8.11 -7.00 11.29
C ARG A 46 -8.06 -6.94 9.78
N PHE A 47 -6.90 -6.66 9.23
CA PHE A 47 -6.72 -6.72 7.79
C PHE A 47 -6.77 -8.17 7.31
N PRO A 48 -7.42 -8.41 6.16
CA PRO A 48 -7.19 -9.63 5.40
C PRO A 48 -5.70 -9.87 5.13
N GLU A 49 -5.28 -11.14 5.08
CA GLU A 49 -3.87 -11.53 4.97
C GLU A 49 -3.20 -10.97 3.70
N ASP A 50 -3.94 -10.86 2.61
CA ASP A 50 -3.49 -10.31 1.33
C ASP A 50 -3.30 -8.79 1.39
N VAL A 51 -4.19 -8.07 2.07
CA VAL A 51 -4.05 -6.64 2.36
C VAL A 51 -2.82 -6.40 3.22
N ARG A 52 -2.68 -7.14 4.34
CA ARG A 52 -1.51 -7.07 5.22
C ARG A 52 -0.22 -7.35 4.44
N SER A 53 -0.19 -8.43 3.66
CA SER A 53 0.97 -8.81 2.85
C SER A 53 1.33 -7.75 1.81
N SER A 54 0.35 -7.02 1.28
CA SER A 54 0.60 -5.92 0.34
C SER A 54 1.23 -4.72 1.04
N TYR A 55 0.76 -4.36 2.23
CA TYR A 55 1.37 -3.30 3.04
C TYR A 55 2.79 -3.65 3.53
N LEU A 56 3.04 -4.91 3.86
CA LEU A 56 4.39 -5.44 4.14
C LEU A 56 5.31 -5.47 2.92
N ARG A 57 4.82 -5.10 1.74
CA ARG A 57 5.62 -4.93 0.53
C ARG A 57 5.82 -3.46 0.20
N HIS A 58 4.73 -2.71 0.17
CA HIS A 58 4.71 -1.28 -0.09
C HIS A 58 3.66 -0.62 0.81
N ASN A 59 4.09 0.31 1.64
CA ASN A 59 3.20 1.07 2.50
C ASN A 59 2.47 2.19 1.71
N GLY A 60 1.69 1.79 0.71
CA GLY A 60 1.04 2.73 -0.22
C GLY A 60 2.05 3.47 -1.12
N GLN A 61 1.67 4.68 -1.53
CA GLN A 61 2.47 5.55 -2.38
C GLN A 61 2.79 6.91 -1.71
N ASP A 62 3.88 7.56 -2.12
CA ASP A 62 4.11 8.96 -1.78
C ASP A 62 3.00 9.80 -2.43
N ILE A 63 2.33 10.62 -1.64
CA ILE A 63 1.25 11.52 -2.09
C ILE A 63 1.69 12.48 -3.21
N ARG A 64 2.99 12.74 -3.33
CA ARG A 64 3.59 13.61 -4.36
C ARG A 64 3.96 12.86 -5.64
N SER A 65 3.82 11.53 -5.66
CA SER A 65 4.16 10.69 -6.81
C SER A 65 3.01 10.55 -7.81
N THR A 66 3.30 9.94 -8.97
CA THR A 66 2.23 9.51 -9.89
C THR A 66 1.55 8.26 -9.34
N TRP A 67 0.23 8.31 -9.17
CA TRP A 67 -0.52 7.18 -8.59
C TRP A 67 -0.83 6.08 -9.61
N MET A 68 -0.66 4.83 -9.19
CA MET A 68 -0.77 3.66 -10.08
C MET A 68 -2.21 3.22 -10.36
N LEU A 69 -3.16 3.56 -9.48
CA LEU A 69 -4.55 3.08 -9.55
C LEU A 69 -5.44 4.09 -10.29
N TRP A 70 -5.17 4.36 -11.58
CA TRP A 70 -5.98 5.27 -12.41
C TRP A 70 -6.22 6.65 -11.76
N GLY A 71 -5.19 7.22 -11.14
CA GLY A 71 -5.30 8.51 -10.46
C GLY A 71 -6.00 8.46 -9.10
N TRP A 72 -6.19 7.27 -8.53
CA TRP A 72 -6.52 7.08 -7.12
C TRP A 72 -5.26 6.80 -6.32
N GLU A 73 -5.13 7.49 -5.19
CA GLU A 73 -4.03 7.27 -4.27
C GLU A 73 -4.19 5.89 -3.61
N TRP A 74 -3.13 5.09 -3.65
CA TRP A 74 -3.01 3.99 -2.70
C TRP A 74 -2.40 4.54 -1.41
N HIS A 75 -3.26 4.76 -0.42
CA HIS A 75 -2.87 5.34 0.85
C HIS A 75 -1.83 4.48 1.59
N SER A 76 -0.83 5.16 2.15
CA SER A 76 -0.06 4.63 3.28
C SER A 76 -0.98 4.38 4.47
N LEU A 77 -0.52 3.57 5.41
CA LEU A 77 -1.26 3.29 6.65
C LEU A 77 -1.61 4.56 7.44
N ASP A 78 -0.67 5.50 7.59
CA ASP A 78 -0.94 6.78 8.26
C ASP A 78 -2.00 7.59 7.53
N ARG A 79 -1.91 7.65 6.20
CA ARG A 79 -2.89 8.38 5.37
C ARG A 79 -4.27 7.73 5.41
N MET A 80 -4.33 6.40 5.50
CA MET A 80 -5.57 5.66 5.72
C MET A 80 -6.23 6.08 7.03
N LEU A 81 -5.47 6.19 8.13
CA LEU A 81 -6.02 6.61 9.42
C LEU A 81 -6.52 8.06 9.41
N GLU A 82 -5.76 8.97 8.81
CA GLU A 82 -6.17 10.38 8.64
C GLU A 82 -7.50 10.45 7.89
N THR A 83 -7.56 9.83 6.71
CA THR A 83 -8.74 9.86 5.86
C THR A 83 -9.92 9.09 6.47
N TRP A 84 -9.70 8.01 7.20
CA TRP A 84 -10.78 7.29 7.86
C TRP A 84 -11.47 8.15 8.91
N THR A 85 -10.70 8.93 9.67
CA THR A 85 -11.18 9.83 10.72
C THR A 85 -11.94 11.03 10.15
N ASP A 86 -11.53 11.55 9.00
CA ASP A 86 -12.23 12.69 8.37
C ASP A 86 -13.64 12.34 7.87
N TRP A 87 -13.91 11.05 7.62
CA TRP A 87 -15.15 10.59 7.00
C TRP A 87 -16.10 9.86 7.98
N HIS A 88 -15.69 9.66 9.24
CA HIS A 88 -16.47 8.96 10.28
C HIS A 88 -16.44 9.70 11.62
#